data_AF-A0A3Q0JIA5-F1
#
_entry.id   AF-A0A3Q0JIA5-F1
#
_cell.length_a   1.000
_cell.length_b   1.000
_cell.length_c   1.000
_cell.angle_alpha   90.00
_cell.angle_beta   90.00
_cell.angle_gamma   90.00
#
_symmetry.space_group_name_H-M   'P 1'
#
loop_
_entity.id
_entity.type
_entity.pdbx_description
1 polymer ?
#
loop_
_entity_poly.entity_id
_entity_poly.type
_entity_poly.pdbx_seq_one_letter_code
_entity_poly.pdbx_strand_id
1 'polypeptide(L)'
;MGGTSDPYVKVYLLPDKKKKFETKVHRKTLNPVFNETFVFKGVPYADAMNKTLVFAIFDFDRFSKHDQIGEVKVALCQIDLAQTIEEWRELQSVEGEGGQVRKS
;
A
#
# COMPACT_ATOMS: atom_id res chain seq x y z
N MET A 1 -21.91 15.22 10.10
CA MET A 1 -22.23 14.64 8.78
C MET A 1 -21.16 13.61 8.48
N GLY A 2 -21.56 12.33 8.38
CA GLY A 2 -20.65 11.19 8.37
C GLY A 2 -19.72 11.19 7.17
N GLY A 3 -18.41 11.15 7.43
CA GLY A 3 -17.42 10.79 6.43
C GLY A 3 -17.70 9.38 5.94
N THR A 4 -17.79 9.21 4.64
CA THR A 4 -17.90 7.89 4.03
C THR A 4 -16.49 7.42 3.72
N SER A 5 -16.10 6.26 4.25
CA SER A 5 -14.84 5.65 3.84
C SER A 5 -14.95 5.19 2.39
N ASP A 6 -14.06 5.74 1.57
CA ASP A 6 -13.89 5.47 0.16
C ASP A 6 -12.46 4.91 -0.06
N PRO A 7 -12.14 3.69 0.43
CA PRO A 7 -10.78 3.18 0.43
C PRO A 7 -10.24 2.83 -0.96
N TYR A 8 -8.93 3.01 -1.12
CA TYR A 8 -8.14 2.54 -2.26
C TYR A 8 -6.69 2.22 -1.86
N VAL A 9 -5.98 1.45 -2.67
CA VAL A 9 -4.61 1.00 -2.36
C VAL A 9 -3.63 1.52 -3.41
N LYS A 10 -2.51 2.09 -2.95
CA LYS A 10 -1.34 2.36 -3.78
C LYS A 10 -0.33 1.24 -3.63
N VAL A 11 0.18 0.73 -4.74
CA VAL A 11 1.13 -0.38 -4.80
C VAL A 11 2.42 0.07 -5.48
N TYR A 12 3.56 -0.08 -4.80
CA TYR A 12 4.86 0.38 -5.32
C TYR A 12 6.03 -0.42 -4.73
N LEU A 13 7.22 -0.30 -5.32
CA LEU A 13 8.44 -1.00 -4.90
C LEU A 13 9.46 -0.02 -4.31
N LEU A 14 9.85 -0.16 -3.05
CA LEU A 14 10.99 0.58 -2.50
C LEU A 14 12.33 -0.03 -2.97
N PRO A 15 13.38 0.79 -3.16
CA PRO A 15 13.42 2.25 -2.94
C PRO A 15 12.82 3.10 -4.08
N ASP A 16 12.40 2.49 -5.20
CA ASP A 16 11.88 3.21 -6.36
C ASP A 16 10.39 3.59 -6.23
N LYS A 17 10.13 4.74 -5.60
CA LYS A 17 8.77 5.29 -5.49
C LYS A 17 8.19 5.85 -6.81
N LYS A 18 8.91 5.82 -7.95
CA LYS A 18 8.44 6.44 -9.20
C LYS A 18 7.35 5.61 -9.88
N LYS A 19 7.52 4.27 -9.92
CA LYS A 19 6.51 3.36 -10.46
C LYS A 19 5.53 2.96 -9.36
N LYS A 20 4.33 3.50 -9.45
CA LYS A 20 3.20 3.20 -8.57
C LYS A 20 1.97 2.82 -9.38
N PHE A 21 1.21 1.89 -8.85
CA PHE A 21 -0.13 1.53 -9.30
C PHE A 21 -1.14 1.92 -8.23
N GLU A 22 -2.38 2.19 -8.64
CA GLU A 22 -3.47 2.50 -7.72
C GLU A 22 -4.68 1.67 -8.12
N THR A 23 -5.39 1.12 -7.13
CA THR A 23 -6.69 0.48 -7.37
C THR A 23 -7.75 1.53 -7.65
N LYS A 24 -8.92 1.08 -8.09
CA LYS A 24 -10.14 1.89 -8.04
C LYS A 24 -10.48 2.23 -6.59
N VAL A 25 -11.17 3.35 -6.43
CA VAL A 25 -11.77 3.78 -5.17
C VAL A 25 -13.08 3.03 -4.96
N HIS A 26 -13.20 2.32 -3.85
CA HIS A 26 -14.43 1.63 -3.46
C HIS A 26 -15.22 2.52 -2.52
N ARG A 27 -16.40 2.98 -2.94
CA ARG A 27 -17.15 3.99 -2.18
C ARG A 27 -17.98 3.41 -1.04
N LYS A 28 -18.05 4.14 0.07
CA LYS A 28 -18.92 3.86 1.23
C LYS A 28 -18.77 2.44 1.78
N THR A 29 -17.55 1.93 1.88
CA THR A 29 -17.28 0.59 2.39
C THR A 29 -16.12 0.59 3.39
N LEU A 30 -16.29 -0.20 4.47
CA LEU A 30 -15.23 -0.49 5.44
C LEU A 30 -14.49 -1.81 5.13
N ASN A 31 -15.02 -2.61 4.19
CA ASN A 31 -14.48 -3.91 3.80
C ASN A 31 -14.32 -3.97 2.28
N PRO A 32 -13.40 -3.19 1.68
CA PRO A 32 -13.20 -3.20 0.24
C PRO A 32 -12.59 -4.53 -0.22
N VAL A 33 -13.07 -5.04 -1.35
CA VAL A 33 -12.47 -6.17 -2.07
C VAL A 33 -12.06 -5.64 -3.44
N PHE A 34 -10.76 -5.41 -3.63
CA PHE A 34 -10.24 -4.76 -4.83
C PHE A 34 -10.14 -5.71 -6.03
N ASN A 35 -9.61 -6.92 -5.84
CA ASN A 35 -9.42 -7.94 -6.89
C ASN A 35 -8.75 -7.39 -8.18
N GLU A 36 -7.71 -6.57 -8.02
CA GLU A 36 -6.93 -6.00 -9.13
C GLU A 36 -5.52 -6.61 -9.21
N THR A 37 -5.02 -6.78 -10.44
CA THR A 37 -3.70 -7.34 -10.71
C THR A 37 -2.76 -6.27 -11.28
N PHE A 38 -1.59 -6.12 -10.68
CA PHE A 38 -0.54 -5.20 -11.12
C PHE A 38 0.72 -5.95 -11.55
N VAL A 39 1.41 -5.44 -12.56
CA VAL A 39 2.62 -6.06 -13.11
C VAL A 39 3.78 -5.07 -13.14
N PHE A 40 4.80 -5.32 -12.31
CA PHE A 40 6.05 -4.56 -12.34
C PHE A 40 6.97 -5.06 -13.45
N LYS A 41 6.91 -4.42 -14.63
CA LYS A 41 7.76 -4.76 -15.77
C LYS A 41 9.19 -4.24 -15.62
N GLY A 42 10.15 -5.03 -16.10
CA GLY A 42 11.56 -4.66 -16.17
C GLY A 42 12.25 -4.65 -14.80
N VAL A 43 11.84 -5.55 -13.90
CA VAL A 43 12.52 -5.79 -12.62
C VAL A 43 13.24 -7.13 -12.71
N PRO A 44 14.57 -7.16 -12.88
CA PRO A 44 15.35 -8.40 -12.81
C PRO A 44 15.18 -9.10 -11.47
N TYR A 45 15.25 -10.44 -11.46
CA TYR A 45 15.11 -11.23 -10.23
C TYR A 45 16.16 -10.86 -9.16
N ALA A 46 17.40 -10.64 -9.57
CA ALA A 46 18.48 -10.20 -8.68
C ALA A 46 18.17 -8.84 -8.02
N ASP A 47 17.53 -7.93 -8.76
CA ASP A 47 17.13 -6.62 -8.22
C ASP A 47 15.89 -6.72 -7.34
N ALA A 48 14.97 -7.65 -7.64
CA ALA A 48 13.77 -7.88 -6.84
C ALA A 48 14.12 -8.22 -5.39
N MET A 49 15.17 -9.01 -5.15
CA MET A 49 15.59 -9.40 -3.80
C MET A 49 15.99 -8.22 -2.91
N ASN A 50 16.37 -7.09 -3.49
CA ASN A 50 16.72 -5.88 -2.76
C ASN A 50 15.55 -4.88 -2.64
N LYS A 51 14.33 -5.29 -3.01
CA LYS A 51 13.15 -4.42 -3.03
C LYS A 51 12.14 -4.84 -1.96
N THR A 52 11.35 -3.85 -1.55
CA THR A 52 10.19 -4.05 -0.67
C THR A 52 8.94 -3.65 -1.42
N LEU A 53 8.00 -4.58 -1.57
CA LEU A 53 6.67 -4.31 -2.08
C LEU A 53 5.84 -3.64 -0.99
N VAL A 54 5.23 -2.51 -1.33
CA VAL A 54 4.42 -1.73 -0.39
C VAL A 54 2.99 -1.65 -0.91
N PHE A 55 2.04 -2.00 -0.04
CA PHE A 55 0.62 -1.72 -0.20
C PHE A 55 0.25 -0.63 0.79
N ALA A 56 0.01 0.59 0.32
CA ALA A 56 -0.38 1.72 1.15
C ALA A 56 -1.87 1.98 0.97
N ILE A 57 -2.64 1.88 2.05
CA ILE A 57 -4.10 1.98 2.04
C ILE A 57 -4.46 3.42 2.37
N PHE A 58 -5.31 4.01 1.54
CA PHE A 58 -5.78 5.39 1.68
C PHE A 58 -7.30 5.44 1.72
N ASP A 59 -7.83 6.42 2.44
CA ASP A 59 -9.22 6.86 2.33
C ASP A 59 -9.30 8.03 1.33
N PHE A 60 -10.13 7.90 0.29
CA PHE A 60 -10.30 8.95 -0.70
C PHE A 60 -11.26 10.02 -0.15
N ASP A 61 -10.79 11.26 -0.10
CA ASP A 61 -11.63 12.40 0.22
C ASP A 61 -11.77 13.35 -0.97
N ARG A 62 -13.02 13.65 -1.34
CA ARG A 62 -13.30 14.53 -2.49
C ARG A 62 -12.87 15.98 -2.25
N PHE A 63 -12.90 16.43 -0.99
CA PHE A 63 -12.75 17.85 -0.62
C PHE A 63 -11.57 18.10 0.32
N SER A 64 -10.80 17.07 0.70
CA SER A 64 -9.64 17.17 1.58
C SER A 64 -8.50 16.30 1.08
N LYS A 65 -7.36 16.37 1.78
CA LYS A 65 -6.24 15.47 1.55
C LYS A 65 -6.69 14.04 1.92
N HIS A 66 -6.30 13.08 1.09
CA HIS A 66 -6.57 11.67 1.36
C HIS A 66 -5.75 11.21 2.57
N ASP A 67 -6.42 10.54 3.51
CA ASP A 67 -5.80 10.03 4.72
C ASP A 67 -5.21 8.65 4.46
N GLN A 68 -3.94 8.45 4.81
CA GLN A 68 -3.35 7.12 4.76
C GLN A 68 -3.75 6.37 6.02
N ILE A 69 -4.51 5.29 5.86
CA ILE A 69 -5.01 4.46 6.94
C ILE A 69 -3.88 3.60 7.52
N GLY A 70 -3.03 3.06 6.64
CA GLY A 70 -1.91 2.20 7.02
C GLY A 70 -1.19 1.65 5.80
N GLU A 71 -0.23 0.76 6.06
CA GLU A 71 0.52 0.10 4.99
C GLU A 71 0.95 -1.31 5.35
N VAL A 72 1.21 -2.12 4.32
CA VAL A 72 1.86 -3.42 4.41
C VAL A 72 3.13 -3.36 3.60
N LYS A 73 4.25 -3.76 4.22
CA LYS A 73 5.57 -3.85 3.58
C LYS A 73 5.98 -5.31 3.52
N VAL A 74 6.32 -5.78 2.33
CA VAL A 74 6.77 -7.15 2.07
C VAL A 74 8.16 -7.08 1.44
N ALA A 75 9.20 -7.44 2.21
CA ALA A 75 10.54 -7.56 1.68
C ALA A 75 10.59 -8.76 0.74
N LEU A 76 10.88 -8.53 -0.54
CA LEU A 76 10.79 -9.59 -1.55
C LEU A 76 11.86 -10.68 -1.37
N CYS A 77 12.94 -10.41 -0.63
CA CYS A 77 13.91 -11.43 -0.23
C CYS A 77 13.37 -12.48 0.75
N GLN A 78 12.25 -12.21 1.42
CA GLN A 78 11.62 -13.14 2.36
C GLN A 78 10.56 -14.02 1.68
N ILE A 79 10.38 -13.84 0.37
CA ILE A 79 9.29 -14.40 -0.41
C ILE A 79 9.86 -15.30 -1.51
N ASP A 80 9.33 -16.52 -1.62
CA ASP A 80 9.59 -17.36 -2.78
C ASP A 80 8.75 -16.86 -3.97
N LEU A 81 9.38 -16.07 -4.84
CA LEU A 81 8.74 -15.51 -6.04
C LEU A 81 8.40 -16.55 -7.11
N ALA A 82 8.86 -17.80 -6.97
CA ALA A 82 8.47 -18.90 -7.87
C ALA A 82 7.08 -19.47 -7.53
N GLN A 83 6.49 -19.08 -6.39
CA GLN A 83 5.21 -19.57 -5.92
C GLN A 83 4.20 -18.43 -5.78
N THR A 84 2.92 -18.76 -5.96
CA THR A 84 1.84 -17.85 -5.58
C THR A 84 1.66 -17.88 -4.07
N ILE A 85 1.62 -16.70 -3.46
CA ILE A 85 1.40 -16.55 -2.02
C ILE A 85 0.05 -15.90 -1.79
N GLU A 86 -0.70 -16.47 -0.85
CA GLU A 86 -1.96 -15.93 -0.35
C GLU A 86 -1.88 -15.92 1.18
N GLU A 87 -1.87 -14.73 1.77
CA GLU A 87 -1.72 -14.56 3.21
C GLU A 87 -2.41 -13.29 3.70
N TRP A 88 -2.78 -13.28 4.98
CA TRP A 88 -3.33 -12.10 5.66
C TRP A 88 -2.21 -11.40 6.42
N ARG A 89 -2.18 -10.06 6.32
CA ARG A 89 -1.23 -9.21 7.06
C ARG A 89 -1.97 -8.05 7.70
N GLU A 90 -1.57 -7.72 8.93
CA GLU A 90 -2.07 -6.55 9.64
C GLU A 90 -1.50 -5.27 9.01
N LEU A 91 -2.31 -4.20 9.02
CA LEU A 91 -1.84 -2.88 8.60
C LEU A 91 -0.89 -2.32 9.65
N GLN A 92 0.26 -1.85 9.19
CA GLN A 92 1.20 -1.09 10.01
C GLN A 92 0.80 0.38 9.98
N SER A 93 0.95 1.05 11.13
CA SER A 93 0.82 2.50 11.22
C SER A 93 1.89 3.16 10.36
N VAL A 94 1.54 4.26 9.69
CA VAL A 94 2.49 5.04 8.91
C VAL A 94 3.40 5.79 9.89
N GLU A 95 4.66 5.36 10.01
CA GLU A 95 5.68 6.18 10.67
C GLU A 95 5.83 7.47 9.85
N GLY A 96 5.34 8.58 10.39
CA GLY A 96 5.15 9.79 9.61
C GLY A 96 6.45 10.35 9.02
N GLU A 97 6.42 10.74 7.74
CA GLU A 97 7.32 11.78 7.19
C GLU A 97 6.95 13.16 7.80
N GLY A 98 6.97 13.27 9.14
CA GLY A 98 6.55 14.46 9.88
C GLY A 98 6.20 14.28 11.37
N GLY A 99 6.67 13.24 12.04
CA GLY A 99 6.40 13.04 13.47
C GLY A 99 7.24 13.94 14.38
N GLN A 100 6.85 15.21 14.56
CA GLN A 100 7.28 15.93 15.76
C GLN A 100 6.57 15.31 16.96
N VAL A 101 7.34 14.53 17.72
CA VAL A 101 7.00 14.01 19.04
C VAL A 101 6.44 15.17 19.88
N ARG A 102 5.15 15.12 20.22
CA ARG A 102 4.65 15.81 21.41
C ARG A 102 4.77 14.86 22.58
N LYS A 103 5.92 14.96 23.27
CA LYS A 103 6.04 14.53 24.66
C LYS A 103 5.49 15.66 25.54
N SER A 104 4.55 15.27 26.40
CA SER A 104 4.03 15.96 27.59
C SER A 104 3.11 17.16 27.35
#